data_AF-A0ABD6NCM3-F1
#
_entry.id   AF-A0ABD6NCM3-F1
#
_cell.length_a   1.000
_cell.length_b   1.000
_cell.length_c   1.000
_cell.angle_alpha   90.00
_cell.angle_beta   90.00
_cell.angle_gamma   90.00
#
_symmetry.space_group_name_H-M   'P 1'
#
loop_
_entity.id
_entity.type
_entity.pdbx_description
1 polymer ?
#
loop_
_entity_poly.entity_id
_entity_poly.type
_entity_poly.pdbx_seq_one_letter_code
_entity_poly.pdbx_strand_id
1 'polypeptide(L)' 'MLSYEPNFQGLSEVANTSKGEKSFTEWELYKKGNISVDPAFRSAMIDKAAKLESELQQYINGLLLGY' A
#
# COMPACT_ATOMS: atom_id res chain seq x y z
N MET A 1 -7.76 -8.21 -6.35
CA MET A 1 -6.60 -7.42 -6.77
C MET A 1 -5.50 -8.36 -7.21
N LEU A 2 -4.99 -8.18 -8.43
CA LEU A 2 -3.97 -9.03 -9.05
C LEU A 2 -2.71 -9.09 -8.15
N SER A 3 -2.17 -10.30 -8.01
CA SER A 3 -0.89 -10.61 -7.38
C SER A 3 0.28 -9.99 -8.16
N TYR A 4 0.46 -8.68 -8.01
CA TYR A 4 1.59 -7.93 -8.53
C TYR A 4 2.66 -7.82 -7.43
N GLU A 5 3.81 -8.48 -7.61
CA GLU A 5 4.89 -8.53 -6.61
C GLU A 5 5.33 -7.15 -6.07
N PRO A 6 5.42 -6.08 -6.89
CA PRO A 6 5.78 -4.75 -6.41
C PRO A 6 4.76 -4.14 -5.42
N ASN A 7 3.53 -4.69 -5.38
CA ASN A 7 2.49 -4.31 -4.43
C ASN A 7 2.72 -4.90 -3.02
N PHE A 8 3.65 -5.85 -2.88
CA PHE A 8 4.05 -6.40 -1.58
C PHE A 8 5.17 -5.55 -0.99
N GLN A 9 4.80 -4.56 -0.18
CA GLN A 9 5.75 -4.03 0.79
C GLN A 9 5.79 -4.98 1.98
N GLY A 10 6.95 -5.61 2.22
CA GLY A 10 7.18 -6.39 3.43
C GLY A 10 7.08 -5.48 4.66
N LEU A 11 5.94 -5.52 5.35
CA LEU A 11 5.80 -4.98 6.70
C LEU A 11 6.15 -6.08 7.70
N SER A 12 6.58 -5.70 8.91
CA SER A 12 6.68 -6.66 10.01
C SER A 12 5.30 -7.26 10.32
N GLU A 13 5.26 -8.44 10.93
CA GLU A 13 3.99 -9.10 11.31
C GLU A 13 3.10 -8.17 12.15
N VAL A 14 3.68 -7.49 13.14
CA VAL A 14 2.99 -6.53 14.01
C VAL A 14 2.43 -5.35 13.22
N ALA A 15 3.19 -4.82 12.27
CA ALA A 15 2.74 -3.74 11.41
C ALA A 15 1.61 -4.19 10.47
N ASN A 16 1.72 -5.40 9.90
CA ASN A 16 0.66 -6.02 9.09
C ASN A 16 -0.63 -6.20 9.90
N THR A 17 -0.56 -6.77 11.10
CA THR A 17 -1.74 -6.93 11.98
C THR A 17 -2.33 -5.58 12.38
N SER A 18 -1.49 -4.58 12.66
CA SER A 18 -1.97 -3.26 13.06
C SER A 18 -2.64 -2.49 11.93
N LYS A 19 -2.09 -2.55 10.72
CA LYS A 19 -2.64 -1.91 9.54
C LYS A 19 -3.92 -2.61 9.09
N GLY A 20 -3.90 -3.93 9.02
CA GLY A 20 -5.01 -4.72 8.49
C GLY A 20 -5.37 -4.28 7.06
N GLU A 21 -6.66 -4.15 6.80
CA GLU A 21 -7.21 -3.73 5.51
C GLU A 21 -7.11 -2.22 5.24
N LYS A 22 -6.67 -1.43 6.22
CA LYS A 22 -6.53 0.02 6.06
C LYS A 22 -5.50 0.36 4.99
N SER A 23 -5.76 1.43 4.25
CA SER A 23 -4.77 2.07 3.40
C SER A 23 -3.66 2.74 4.23
N PHE A 24 -2.55 3.11 3.59
CA PHE A 24 -1.48 3.87 4.27
C PHE A 24 -1.93 5.30 4.66
N THR A 25 -2.94 5.85 3.99
CA THR A 25 -3.58 7.12 4.40
C THR A 25 -4.45 6.94 5.64
N GLU A 26 -5.10 5.79 5.84
CA GLU A 26 -5.96 5.56 7.01
C GLU A 26 -5.20 4.99 8.23
N TRP A 27 -4.00 4.45 8.01
CA TRP A 27 -3.18 3.85 9.06
C TRP A 27 -2.21 4.85 9.68
N GLU A 28 -2.71 5.65 10.61
CA GLU A 28 -1.92 6.68 11.31
C GLU A 28 -1.31 6.20 12.64
N LEU A 29 -1.88 5.16 13.25
CA LEU A 29 -1.52 4.70 14.59
C LEU A 29 -1.35 3.17 14.64
N TYR A 30 -0.32 2.73 15.35
CA TYR A 30 -0.21 1.35 15.79
C TYR A 30 -1.24 1.06 16.88
N LYS A 31 -2.09 0.04 16.68
CA LYS A 31 -3.14 -0.35 17.65
C LYS A 31 -2.55 -0.72 19.01
N LYS A 32 -1.35 -1.29 19.03
CA LYS A 32 -0.65 -1.66 20.26
C LYS A 32 0.24 -0.48 20.69
N GLY A 33 -0.20 0.26 21.70
CA GLY A 33 0.58 1.33 22.34
C GLY A 33 0.26 2.76 21.91
N ASN A 34 -0.70 2.97 21.01
CA ASN A 34 -1.10 4.31 20.53
C ASN A 34 0.09 5.11 19.96
N ILE A 35 1.01 4.40 19.32
CA ILE A 35 2.23 4.96 18.74
C ILE A 35 1.90 5.42 17.32
N SER A 36 2.26 6.66 16.99
CA SER A 36 2.13 7.16 15.61
C SER A 36 2.99 6.34 14.67
N VAL A 37 2.42 5.97 13.52
CA VAL A 37 3.20 5.45 12.40
C VAL A 37 4.15 6.54 11.96
N ASP A 38 5.39 6.18 11.65
CA ASP A 38 6.40 7.14 11.22
C ASP A 38 5.88 7.95 10.00
N PRO A 39 5.79 9.29 10.11
CA PRO A 39 5.18 10.11 9.07
C PRO A 39 5.94 10.04 7.73
N ALA A 40 7.27 9.93 7.77
CA ALA A 40 8.08 9.86 6.56
C ALA A 40 7.87 8.52 5.83
N PHE A 41 7.86 7.43 6.59
CA PHE A 41 7.50 6.10 6.10
C PHE A 41 6.09 6.09 5.50
N ARG A 42 5.11 6.67 6.21
CA ARG A 42 3.73 6.75 5.74
C ARG A 42 3.63 7.52 4.43
N SER A 43 4.28 8.69 4.34
CA SER A 43 4.32 9.48 3.11
C SER A 43 4.91 8.69 1.94
N ALA A 44 6.06 8.04 2.15
CA ALA A 44 6.70 7.23 1.12
C ALA A 44 5.82 6.07 0.63
N MET A 45 5.07 5.44 1.55
CA MET A 45 4.16 4.36 1.21
C MET A 45 2.92 4.84 0.46
N ILE A 46 2.41 6.03 0.77
CA ILE A 46 1.31 6.67 0.03
C ILE A 46 1.76 6.98 -1.41
N ASP A 47 2.92 7.60 -1.57
CA ASP A 47 3.46 7.94 -2.89
C ASP A 47 3.71 6.68 -3.73
N LYS A 48 4.27 5.64 -3.10
CA LYS A 48 4.47 4.33 -3.74
C LYS A 48 3.14 3.72 -4.17
N ALA A 49 2.12 3.73 -3.32
CA ALA A 49 0.81 3.19 -3.63
C ALA A 49 0.13 3.92 -4.81
N ALA A 50 0.20 5.26 -4.84
CA ALA A 50 -0.37 6.06 -5.91
C ALA A 50 0.30 5.77 -7.28
N LYS A 51 1.63 5.62 -7.28
CA LYS A 51 2.38 5.26 -8.49
C LYS A 51 2.00 3.85 -8.99
N LEU A 52 1.93 2.90 -8.08
CA LEU A 52 1.52 1.51 -8.34
C LEU A 52 0.11 1.41 -8.90
N GLU A 53 -0.83 2.17 -8.34
CA GLU A 53 -2.20 2.22 -8.82
C GLU A 53 -2.27 2.69 -10.28
N SER A 54 -1.50 3.74 -10.62
CA SER A 54 -1.41 4.24 -11.98
C SER A 54 -0.82 3.19 -12.95
N GLU A 55 0.28 2.54 -12.57
CA GLU A 55 0.91 1.49 -13.36
C GLU A 55 -0.04 0.29 -13.58
N LEU A 56 -0.71 -0.16 -12.52
CA LEU A 56 -1.68 -1.26 -12.60
C LEU A 56 -2.87 -0.91 -13.49
N GLN A 57 -3.38 0.32 -13.40
CA GLN A 57 -4.46 0.77 -14.26
C GLN A 57 -4.01 0.83 -15.74
N GLN A 58 -2.77 1.23 -16.01
CA GLN A 58 -2.20 1.17 -17.36
C GLN A 58 -2.10 -0.26 -17.88
N TYR A 59 -1.64 -1.21 -17.06
CA TYR A 59 -1.62 -2.63 -17.43
C TYR A 59 -3.02 -3.17 -17.70
N ILE A 60 -4.00 -2.85 -16.85
CA ILE A 60 -5.41 -3.24 -17.05
C ILE A 60 -5.94 -2.67 -18.36
N ASN A 61 -5.71 -1.38 -18.62
CA ASN A 61 -6.14 -0.73 -19.84
C ASN A 61 -5.47 -1.36 -21.07
N GLY A 62 -4.18 -1.71 -20.99
CA GLY A 62 -3.47 -2.43 -22.06
C GLY A 62 -4.06 -3.81 -22.34
N LEU A 63 -4.45 -4.57 -21.31
CA LEU A 63 -5.12 -5.87 -21.46
C LEU A 63 -6.53 -5.71 -22.07
N LEU A 64 -7.27 -4.68 -21.69
CA LEU A 64 -8.65 -4.44 -22.16
C LEU A 64 -8.70 -3.87 -23.58
N LEU A 65 -7.68 -3.12 -24.00
CA LEU A 65 -7.62 -2.50 -25.33
C LEU A 65 -7.09 -3.44 -26.42
N GLY A 66 -6.65 -4.65 -26.06
CA GLY A 66 -6.29 -5.72 -27.00
C GLY A 66 -5.06 -5.40 -27.84
N TYR A 67 -3.91 -5.95 -27.44
CA TYR A 67 -2.95 -6.48 -28.42
C TYR A 67 -3.28 -7.95 -28.67
#